data_AF-A0A1Q5E4U2-F1
#
_entry.id   AF-A0A1Q5E4U2-F1
#
_cell.length_a   1.000
_cell.length_b   1.000
_cell.length_c   1.000
_cell.angle_alpha   90.00
_cell.angle_beta   90.00
_cell.angle_gamma   90.00
#
_symmetry.space_group_name_H-M   'P 1'
#
loop_
_entity.id
_entity.type
_entity.pdbx_description
1 polymer ?
#
loop_
_entity_poly.entity_id
_entity_poly.type
_entity_poly.pdbx_seq_one_letter_code
_entity_poly.pdbx_strand_id
1 'polypeptide(L)'
;MPVGEVTYGGKGKYKSGEAAMREYIAQALDAMGVTDPAAREAWTKGMLTIAKRESTYNIPTSQVNLWDTNAHGAKQADGAPLGSSRGAWQVIPTTFAENHVKGTSTDIYDPVANVAASMNYIRGRYHVSADGHDLASKVQQADPNRPAKGY
;
A
#
# COMPACT_ATOMS: atom_id res chain seq x y z
N MET A 1 6.24 -13.92 1.67
CA MET A 1 5.45 -15.16 1.75
C MET A 1 5.12 -15.66 0.34
N PRO A 2 4.78 -16.94 0.13
CA PRO A 2 4.25 -17.42 -1.15
C PRO A 2 2.99 -16.67 -1.59
N VAL A 3 2.81 -16.44 -2.89
CA VAL A 3 1.62 -15.74 -3.42
C VAL A 3 0.31 -16.47 -3.12
N GLY A 4 0.35 -17.81 -3.00
CA GLY A 4 -0.82 -18.63 -2.64
C GLY A 4 -1.30 -18.44 -1.19
N GLU A 5 -0.52 -17.76 -0.35
CA GLU A 5 -0.92 -17.42 1.02
C GLU A 5 -1.62 -16.05 1.12
N VAL A 6 -1.66 -15.28 0.02
CA VAL A 6 -2.41 -14.01 -0.03
C VAL A 6 -3.90 -14.29 0.05
N THR A 7 -4.60 -13.56 0.93
CA THR A 7 -6.05 -13.64 1.06
C THR A 7 -6.72 -12.34 0.59
N TYR A 8 -8.02 -12.41 0.29
CA TYR A 8 -8.78 -11.37 -0.44
C TYR A 8 -10.12 -11.03 0.21
N GLY A 9 -10.29 -11.36 1.49
CA GLY A 9 -11.58 -11.28 2.18
C GLY A 9 -11.93 -9.90 2.73
N GLY A 10 -11.02 -8.93 2.68
CA GLY A 10 -11.11 -7.67 3.39
C GLY A 10 -11.82 -6.53 2.65
N LYS A 11 -12.22 -6.74 1.40
CA LYS A 11 -12.93 -5.72 0.60
C LYS A 11 -14.17 -5.21 1.35
N GLY A 12 -14.27 -3.89 1.49
CA GLY A 12 -15.39 -3.20 2.16
C GLY A 12 -15.36 -3.22 3.70
N LYS A 13 -14.35 -3.83 4.34
CA LYS A 13 -14.32 -3.97 5.82
C LYS A 13 -13.61 -2.83 6.55
N TYR A 14 -12.74 -2.10 5.86
CA TYR A 14 -11.85 -1.11 6.48
C TYR A 14 -12.32 0.32 6.26
N LYS A 15 -11.97 1.21 7.19
CA LYS A 15 -12.34 2.63 7.12
C LYS A 15 -11.63 3.30 5.93
N SER A 16 -12.26 4.35 5.41
CA SER A 16 -11.73 5.23 4.38
C SER A 16 -11.48 6.64 4.92
N GLY A 17 -10.76 7.46 4.16
CA GLY A 17 -10.47 8.85 4.49
C GLY A 17 -9.10 9.04 5.13
N GLU A 18 -8.60 10.28 5.07
CA GLU A 18 -7.23 10.61 5.47
C GLU A 18 -6.91 10.25 6.92
N ALA A 19 -7.84 10.49 7.85
CA ALA A 19 -7.66 10.16 9.26
C ALA A 19 -7.43 8.66 9.47
N ALA A 20 -8.23 7.81 8.82
CA ALA A 20 -8.05 6.36 8.86
C ALA A 20 -6.70 5.94 8.25
N MET A 21 -6.30 6.55 7.13
CA MET A 21 -5.00 6.24 6.51
C MET A 21 -3.83 6.60 7.43
N ARG A 22 -3.91 7.72 8.17
CA ARG A 22 -2.91 8.08 9.19
C ARG A 22 -2.81 7.02 10.29
N GLU A 23 -3.95 6.53 10.80
CA GLU A 23 -3.98 5.47 11.80
C GLU A 23 -3.35 4.16 11.29
N TYR A 24 -3.64 3.77 10.04
CA TYR A 24 -3.08 2.56 9.44
C TYR A 24 -1.60 2.67 9.13
N ILE A 25 -1.13 3.84 8.67
CA ILE A 25 0.30 4.11 8.48
C ILE A 25 1.03 4.01 9.82
N ALA A 26 0.48 4.60 10.89
CA ALA A 26 1.10 4.52 12.22
C ALA A 26 1.25 3.07 12.70
N GLN A 27 0.20 2.25 12.57
CA GLN A 27 0.25 0.83 12.92
C GLN A 27 1.26 0.04 12.09
N ALA A 28 1.37 0.35 10.79
CA ALA A 28 2.36 -0.29 9.94
C ALA A 28 3.79 0.10 10.32
N LEU A 29 4.03 1.36 10.66
CA LEU A 29 5.33 1.83 11.15
C LEU A 29 5.69 1.14 12.48
N ASP A 30 4.71 0.89 13.36
CA ASP A 30 4.92 0.10 14.57
C ASP A 30 5.30 -1.35 14.24
N ALA A 31 4.59 -2.01 13.34
CA ALA A 31 4.89 -3.37 12.88
C ALA A 31 6.27 -3.47 12.20
N MET A 32 6.74 -2.39 11.57
CA MET A 32 8.05 -2.29 10.92
C MET A 32 9.16 -1.81 11.87
N GLY A 33 8.85 -1.51 13.14
CA GLY A 33 9.82 -1.08 14.15
C GLY A 33 10.36 0.34 13.95
N VAL A 34 9.65 1.21 13.22
CA VAL A 34 10.06 2.60 12.98
C VAL A 34 9.62 3.47 14.14
N THR A 35 10.54 3.79 15.05
CA THR A 35 10.26 4.56 16.28
C THR A 35 10.65 6.03 16.18
N ASP A 36 11.60 6.39 15.32
CA ASP A 36 12.08 7.77 15.16
C ASP A 36 10.95 8.70 14.68
N PRO A 37 10.63 9.79 15.41
CA PRO A 37 9.52 10.67 15.06
C PRO A 37 9.64 11.33 13.68
N ALA A 38 10.86 11.72 13.28
CA ALA A 38 11.07 12.36 11.99
C ALA A 38 10.87 11.37 10.83
N ALA A 39 11.34 10.13 11.00
CA ALA A 39 11.10 9.06 10.05
C ALA A 39 9.60 8.75 9.92
N ARG A 40 8.88 8.66 11.03
CA ARG A 40 7.43 8.41 11.04
C ARG A 40 6.68 9.53 10.31
N GLU A 41 7.06 10.79 10.53
CA GLU A 41 6.46 11.93 9.82
C GLU A 41 6.73 11.88 8.32
N ALA A 42 7.98 11.62 7.92
CA ALA A 42 8.39 11.55 6.51
C ALA A 42 7.63 10.46 5.75
N TRP A 43 7.58 9.24 6.31
CA TRP A 43 6.78 8.15 5.76
C TRP A 43 5.29 8.51 5.71
N THR A 44 4.73 9.06 6.78
CA THR A 44 3.31 9.42 6.83
C THR A 44 2.92 10.39 5.73
N LYS A 45 3.70 11.46 5.52
CA LYS A 45 3.42 12.46 4.48
C LYS A 45 3.42 11.86 3.08
N GLY A 46 4.42 11.06 2.75
CA GLY A 46 4.51 10.44 1.42
C GLY A 46 3.43 9.38 1.20
N MET A 47 3.21 8.51 2.18
CA MET A 47 2.22 7.43 2.07
C MET A 47 0.78 7.95 2.01
N LEU A 48 0.46 9.08 2.67
CA LEU A 48 -0.83 9.74 2.48
C LEU A 48 -1.02 10.29 1.07
N THR A 49 0.04 10.88 0.50
CA THR A 49 0.00 11.39 -0.88
C THR A 49 -0.29 10.26 -1.86
N ILE A 50 0.37 9.11 -1.69
CA ILE A 50 0.11 7.90 -2.47
C ILE A 50 -1.34 7.42 -2.25
N ALA A 51 -1.78 7.20 -1.02
CA ALA A 51 -3.12 6.70 -0.73
C ALA A 51 -4.23 7.58 -1.33
N LYS A 52 -4.05 8.91 -1.31
CA LYS A 52 -4.96 9.86 -1.95
C LYS A 52 -5.08 9.61 -3.45
N ARG A 53 -3.94 9.39 -4.13
CA ARG A 53 -3.87 9.22 -5.58
C ARG A 53 -4.32 7.84 -6.04
N GLU A 54 -3.97 6.81 -5.28
CA GLU A 54 -4.24 5.42 -5.62
C GLU A 54 -5.71 5.03 -5.42
N SER A 55 -6.32 5.51 -4.33
CA SER A 55 -7.63 5.01 -3.91
C SER A 55 -8.55 6.07 -3.31
N THR A 56 -8.18 7.36 -3.42
CA THR A 56 -8.86 8.45 -2.70
C THR A 56 -8.99 8.15 -1.20
N TYR A 57 -7.92 7.60 -0.61
CA TYR A 57 -7.93 7.12 0.78
C TYR A 57 -8.91 5.95 1.02
N ASN A 58 -8.80 4.90 0.21
CA ASN A 58 -9.52 3.62 0.36
C ASN A 58 -11.06 3.70 0.21
N ILE A 59 -11.59 4.63 -0.60
CA ILE A 59 -13.05 4.70 -0.79
C ILE A 59 -13.59 3.39 -1.38
N PRO A 60 -14.84 2.98 -1.07
CA PRO A 60 -15.38 1.68 -1.47
C PRO A 60 -15.27 1.37 -2.98
N THR A 61 -15.35 2.38 -3.83
CA THR A 61 -15.28 2.24 -5.29
C THR A 61 -13.86 2.11 -5.86
N SER A 62 -12.82 2.28 -5.04
CA SER A 62 -11.42 2.33 -5.47
C SER A 62 -10.53 1.33 -4.72
N GLN A 63 -11.12 0.33 -4.08
CA GLN A 63 -10.36 -0.68 -3.32
C GLN A 63 -9.74 -1.77 -4.21
N VAL A 64 -10.19 -1.89 -5.47
CA VAL A 64 -9.65 -2.85 -6.45
C VAL A 64 -9.69 -2.26 -7.85
N ASN A 65 -8.59 -2.38 -8.60
CA ASN A 65 -8.52 -1.99 -9.99
C ASN A 65 -8.74 -3.17 -10.92
N LEU A 66 -9.68 -3.04 -11.85
CA LEU A 66 -10.07 -4.08 -12.80
C LEU A 66 -9.70 -3.75 -14.25
N TRP A 67 -9.10 -2.59 -14.49
CA TRP A 67 -9.01 -2.01 -15.84
C TRP A 67 -7.57 -1.78 -16.31
N ASP A 68 -6.58 -1.90 -15.43
CA ASP A 68 -5.19 -1.76 -15.83
C ASP A 68 -4.65 -3.01 -16.52
N THR A 69 -3.43 -2.89 -17.05
CA THR A 69 -2.75 -3.97 -17.77
C THR A 69 -2.41 -5.16 -16.90
N ASN A 70 -2.47 -5.04 -15.57
CA ASN A 70 -2.20 -6.14 -14.65
C ASN A 70 -3.48 -6.93 -14.31
N ALA A 71 -4.67 -6.42 -14.65
CA ALA A 71 -5.96 -7.04 -14.32
C ALA A 71 -6.27 -8.30 -15.15
N HIS A 72 -5.42 -9.32 -15.04
CA HIS A 72 -5.56 -10.63 -15.69
C HIS A 72 -5.19 -11.78 -14.73
N GLY A 73 -5.40 -13.02 -15.18
CA GLY A 73 -5.13 -14.24 -14.41
C GLY A 73 -6.37 -14.82 -13.72
N ALA A 74 -6.16 -15.79 -12.84
CA ALA A 74 -7.25 -16.51 -12.16
C ALA A 74 -8.07 -15.56 -11.27
N LYS A 75 -9.40 -15.73 -11.27
CA LYS A 75 -10.29 -14.97 -10.37
C LYS A 75 -10.04 -15.36 -8.92
N GLN A 76 -9.94 -14.36 -8.06
CA GLN A 76 -9.78 -14.53 -6.62
C GLN A 76 -11.14 -14.44 -5.91
N ALA A 77 -11.16 -14.65 -4.59
CA ALA A 77 -12.40 -14.67 -3.78
C ALA A 77 -13.18 -13.34 -3.79
N ASP A 78 -12.52 -12.23 -4.14
CA ASP A 78 -13.13 -10.91 -4.32
C ASP A 78 -13.73 -10.69 -5.73
N GLY A 79 -13.65 -11.71 -6.59
CA GLY A 79 -14.10 -11.70 -7.98
C GLY A 79 -13.13 -11.04 -8.97
N ALA A 80 -12.05 -10.43 -8.50
CA ALA A 80 -11.07 -9.75 -9.33
C ALA A 80 -9.98 -10.72 -9.84
N PRO A 81 -9.40 -10.48 -11.03
CA PRO A 81 -8.23 -11.23 -11.50
C PRO A 81 -7.07 -11.17 -10.52
N LEU A 82 -6.21 -12.19 -10.52
CA LEU A 82 -5.07 -12.27 -9.61
C LEU A 82 -4.19 -11.01 -9.70
N GLY A 83 -3.85 -10.55 -10.91
CA GLY A 83 -2.94 -9.41 -11.06
C GLY A 83 -3.53 -8.03 -10.72
N SER A 84 -4.82 -7.92 -10.41
CA SER A 84 -5.44 -6.64 -10.02
C SER A 84 -4.78 -6.02 -8.78
N SER A 85 -4.52 -4.72 -8.82
CA SER A 85 -4.10 -3.97 -7.63
C SER A 85 -5.25 -3.79 -6.63
N ARG A 86 -4.92 -3.83 -5.33
CA ARG A 86 -5.90 -3.85 -4.24
C ARG A 86 -5.47 -2.99 -3.05
N GLY A 87 -6.46 -2.60 -2.25
CA GLY A 87 -6.28 -1.86 -1.01
C GLY A 87 -5.93 -0.39 -1.25
N ALA A 88 -5.66 0.32 -0.16
CA ALA A 88 -5.52 1.77 -0.18
C ALA A 88 -4.28 2.26 -0.96
N TRP A 89 -3.23 1.44 -1.06
CA TRP A 89 -1.99 1.72 -1.78
C TRP A 89 -1.86 0.95 -3.09
N GLN A 90 -2.93 0.28 -3.54
CA GLN A 90 -3.05 -0.37 -4.86
C GLN A 90 -1.87 -1.31 -5.17
N VAL A 91 -1.54 -2.20 -4.23
CA VAL A 91 -0.50 -3.22 -4.41
C VAL A 91 -1.08 -4.45 -5.11
N ILE A 92 -0.34 -5.06 -6.04
CA ILE A 92 -0.72 -6.34 -6.67
C ILE A 92 -0.29 -7.52 -5.79
N PRO A 93 -0.95 -8.70 -5.88
CA PRO A 93 -0.67 -9.82 -4.96
C PRO A 93 0.76 -10.36 -4.98
N THR A 94 1.43 -10.36 -6.12
CA THR A 94 2.85 -10.78 -6.20
C THR A 94 3.74 -9.83 -5.41
N THR A 95 3.62 -8.52 -5.64
CA THR A 95 4.34 -7.50 -4.87
C THR A 95 4.01 -7.57 -3.39
N PHE A 96 2.74 -7.74 -3.03
CA PHE A 96 2.30 -7.87 -1.64
C PHE A 96 2.95 -9.08 -0.96
N ALA A 97 2.96 -10.23 -1.63
CA ALA A 97 3.54 -11.45 -1.11
C ALA A 97 5.08 -11.35 -0.94
N GLU A 98 5.77 -10.79 -1.93
CA GLU A 98 7.22 -10.57 -1.91
C GLU A 98 7.66 -9.60 -0.82
N ASN A 99 6.84 -8.57 -0.54
CA ASN A 99 7.19 -7.48 0.37
C ASN A 99 6.46 -7.54 1.72
N HIS A 100 5.72 -8.62 1.98
CA HIS A 100 4.93 -8.81 3.19
C HIS A 100 5.76 -8.62 4.46
N VAL A 101 5.20 -7.89 5.44
CA VAL A 101 5.82 -7.68 6.75
C VAL A 101 5.29 -8.72 7.73
N LYS A 102 6.19 -9.56 8.27
CA LYS A 102 5.86 -10.57 9.27
C LYS A 102 5.13 -9.93 10.46
N GLY A 103 4.02 -10.54 10.88
CA GLY A 103 3.18 -10.04 11.97
C GLY A 103 2.01 -9.16 11.52
N THR A 104 1.95 -8.78 10.23
CA THR A 104 0.77 -8.17 9.62
C THR A 104 -0.14 -9.21 8.97
N SER A 105 -1.40 -8.84 8.71
CA SER A 105 -2.39 -9.69 8.02
C SER A 105 -1.88 -10.22 6.67
N THR A 106 -2.35 -11.40 6.25
CA THR A 106 -2.14 -11.90 4.88
C THR A 106 -3.23 -11.44 3.91
N ASP A 107 -4.22 -10.68 4.38
CA ASP A 107 -5.27 -10.09 3.55
C ASP A 107 -4.74 -8.81 2.89
N ILE A 108 -4.73 -8.78 1.56
CA ILE A 108 -4.20 -7.64 0.79
C ILE A 108 -5.07 -6.38 0.94
N TYR A 109 -6.33 -6.51 1.34
CA TYR A 109 -7.20 -5.36 1.63
C TYR A 109 -6.96 -4.79 3.03
N ASP A 110 -6.25 -5.50 3.92
CA ASP A 110 -5.86 -4.97 5.21
C ASP A 110 -4.94 -3.76 5.02
N PRO A 111 -5.36 -2.54 5.40
CA PRO A 111 -4.61 -1.34 5.09
C PRO A 111 -3.26 -1.27 5.82
N VAL A 112 -3.13 -1.92 6.98
CA VAL A 112 -1.85 -2.01 7.71
C VAL A 112 -0.88 -2.90 6.95
N ALA A 113 -1.31 -4.09 6.53
CA ALA A 113 -0.48 -4.97 5.73
C ALA A 113 -0.16 -4.38 4.34
N ASN A 114 -1.16 -3.74 3.70
CA ASN A 114 -1.06 -3.15 2.37
C ASN A 114 -0.02 -2.02 2.34
N VAL A 115 -0.04 -1.10 3.31
CA VAL A 115 0.96 -0.04 3.39
C VAL A 115 2.33 -0.56 3.79
N ALA A 116 2.40 -1.52 4.71
CA ALA A 116 3.67 -2.11 5.13
C ALA A 116 4.40 -2.78 3.95
N ALA A 117 3.65 -3.56 3.15
CA ALA A 117 4.18 -4.15 1.92
C ALA A 117 4.57 -3.09 0.88
N SER A 118 3.77 -2.03 0.71
CA SER A 118 4.10 -0.91 -0.17
C SER A 118 5.40 -0.19 0.25
N MET A 119 5.61 0.07 1.55
CA MET A 119 6.84 0.69 2.04
C MET A 119 8.07 -0.20 1.78
N ASN A 120 7.98 -1.50 2.01
CA ASN A 120 9.06 -2.44 1.68
C ASN A 120 9.35 -2.46 0.17
N TYR A 121 8.32 -2.51 -0.66
CA TYR A 121 8.47 -2.44 -2.12
C TYR A 121 9.14 -1.12 -2.53
N ILE A 122 8.71 0.01 -1.97
CA ILE A 122 9.28 1.33 -2.24
C ILE A 122 10.78 1.37 -1.90
N ARG A 123 11.16 0.85 -0.72
CA ARG A 123 12.55 0.76 -0.30
C ARG A 123 13.37 -0.14 -1.22
N GLY A 124 12.84 -1.30 -1.61
CA GLY A 124 13.54 -2.24 -2.48
C GLY A 124 13.68 -1.74 -3.93
N ARG A 125 12.61 -1.18 -4.50
CA ARG A 125 12.51 -0.82 -5.91
C ARG A 125 13.07 0.56 -6.25
N TYR A 126 12.88 1.52 -5.35
CA TYR A 126 13.27 2.93 -5.54
C TYR A 126 14.44 3.35 -4.65
N HIS A 127 14.94 2.45 -3.80
CA HIS A 127 16.05 2.71 -2.89
C HIS A 127 15.79 3.89 -1.94
N VAL A 128 14.54 4.09 -1.53
CA VAL A 128 14.17 5.08 -0.51
C VAL A 128 14.84 4.73 0.81
N SER A 129 15.37 5.74 1.49
CA SER A 129 16.06 5.60 2.76
C SER A 129 15.14 5.04 3.84
N ALA A 130 15.69 4.35 4.83
CA ALA A 130 14.88 3.70 5.88
C ALA A 130 14.06 4.72 6.69
N ASP A 131 14.56 5.95 6.84
CA ASP A 131 13.89 7.07 7.48
C ASP A 131 12.88 7.80 6.56
N GLY A 132 12.77 7.41 5.29
CA GLY A 132 11.79 7.96 4.35
C GLY A 132 12.01 9.42 3.94
N HIS A 133 13.11 10.07 4.36
CA HIS A 133 13.31 11.51 4.13
C HIS A 133 13.38 11.87 2.64
N ASP A 134 13.79 10.93 1.79
CA ASP A 134 13.95 11.07 0.35
C ASP A 134 12.81 10.44 -0.46
N LEU A 135 11.71 10.05 0.19
CA LEU A 135 10.59 9.38 -0.47
C LEU A 135 10.01 10.21 -1.62
N ALA A 136 9.67 11.49 -1.39
CA ALA A 136 9.07 12.34 -2.41
C ALA A 136 10.03 12.65 -3.59
N SER A 137 11.35 12.69 -3.33
CA SER A 137 12.31 12.94 -4.40
C SER A 137 12.51 11.71 -5.30
N LYS A 138 12.48 10.50 -4.72
CA LYS A 138 12.68 9.23 -5.42
C LYS A 138 11.39 8.65 -6.02
N VAL A 139 10.24 8.89 -5.39
CA VAL A 139 8.94 8.37 -5.83
C VAL A 139 8.01 9.54 -6.10
N GLN A 140 7.83 9.88 -7.38
CA GLN A 140 6.98 11.00 -7.80
C GLN A 140 5.53 10.85 -7.30
N GLN A 141 5.02 9.63 -7.17
CA GLN A 141 3.68 9.38 -6.63
C GLN A 141 3.52 9.87 -5.19
N ALA A 142 4.59 9.95 -4.41
CA ALA A 142 4.59 10.46 -3.04
C ALA A 142 4.78 11.98 -2.95
N ASP A 143 5.05 12.68 -4.05
CA ASP A 143 5.26 14.13 -4.06
C ASP A 143 3.96 14.88 -4.42
N PRO A 144 3.34 15.63 -3.48
CA PRO A 144 2.11 16.36 -3.74
C PRO A 144 2.28 17.53 -4.71
N ASN A 145 3.51 18.01 -4.93
CA ASN A 145 3.83 19.14 -5.79
C ASN A 145 4.12 18.73 -7.24
N ARG A 146 4.17 17.43 -7.52
CA ARG A 146 4.36 16.88 -8.87
C ARG A 146 3.10 16.14 -9.34
N PRO A 147 2.85 16.03 -10.65
CA PRO A 147 1.76 15.21 -11.18
C PRO A 147 1.87 13.74 -10.76
N ALA A 148 0.75 13.02 -10.71
CA ALA A 148 0.74 11.57 -10.43
C ALA A 148 1.51 10.77 -11.52
N LYS A 149 2.17 9.68 -11.12
CA LYS A 149 2.96 8.82 -12.02
C LYS A 149 2.87 7.31 -11.70
N GLY A 150 2.14 6.92 -10.64
CA GLY A 150 2.20 5.56 -10.10
C GLY A 150 3.58 5.23 -9.50
N TYR A 151 3.71 4.05 -8.91
CA TYR A 151 4.96 3.54 -8.32
C TYR A 151 4.98 2.01 -8.31
#